data_AF-A0A5E4GC61-F1
#
_entry.id   AF-A0A5E4GC61-F1
#
_cell.length_a   1.000
_cell.length_b   1.000
_cell.length_c   1.000
_cell.angle_alpha   90.00
_cell.angle_beta   90.00
_cell.angle_gamma   90.00
#
_symmetry.space_group_name_H-M   'P 1'
#
loop_
_entity.id
_entity.type
_entity.pdbx_description
1 polymer ?
#
loop_
_entity_poly.entity_id
_entity_poly.type
_entity_poly.pdbx_seq_one_letter_code
_entity_poly.pdbx_strand_id
1 'polypeptide(L)'
;RLSSLKILDLSHSHSLTEITDFSCCPNLEKLILVDCERLVDVNESIGNLERLVYLSMKDCKNIRMLPENMFMLKSLETLIISGCTNLNELSVEMLRNMEFLKVLEMDEIPITQLWRGRSSCILSSLPCSLVNLSVWGCNLSDDDFPRDFSNLSSLRRLNVGNNPICVLPNCIQGLTRLDKLSFPMCKRLKSLVGLPEVDDLDIQHCISLEKITYQYFPRFNGYFRHHIWPLTLPHENRNLVEWEDSYKVEPIGRVDVDMINLLGLCNLESMAPIWIRKTFCSAIDQSPVQGLYERGIFSTFFAGNEVPGRFSHKSRRSSISFTMTSHRIQALVIFAAYENTVSDRPWYSAVSDRPWYSEHFFCGFGAEIMARVRNKSKGQKWYYGPSQYGIPGEGEDMIWLSHWKFQNDQLEGGDRVVVSVFTPSCFPVKELGIQIVQEQEENHNTMMSPQHKTIPLLANYSTHDEHSMDEFFNDEDSDEDTTDKEEEQDDHAIAATTGSNKSGGLRGWKVLITAACFFLTLSLITRSSLSQRKKRQSTSRG
;
A
#
# COMPACT_ATOMS: atom_id res chain seq x y z
N ARG A 1 55.23 21.82 -6.12
CA ARG A 1 54.60 20.64 -5.47
C ARG A 1 53.73 21.14 -4.33
N LEU A 2 52.43 20.88 -4.40
CA LEU A 2 51.41 21.18 -3.40
C LEU A 2 51.28 19.98 -2.45
N SER A 3 52.35 19.66 -1.73
CA SER A 3 52.42 18.44 -0.90
C SER A 3 51.42 18.42 0.27
N SER A 4 50.89 19.57 0.68
CA SER A 4 49.87 19.66 1.74
C SER A 4 48.44 19.63 1.20
N LEU A 5 48.25 19.64 -0.12
CA LEU A 5 46.92 19.66 -0.74
C LEU A 5 46.25 18.29 -0.55
N LYS A 6 45.09 18.30 0.11
CA LYS A 6 44.27 17.11 0.39
C LYS A 6 42.96 17.09 -0.40
N ILE A 7 42.41 18.25 -0.72
CA ILE A 7 41.13 18.38 -1.41
C ILE A 7 41.34 19.30 -2.61
N LEU A 8 40.95 18.82 -3.79
CA LEU A 8 40.96 19.58 -5.02
C LEU A 8 39.55 19.52 -5.60
N ASP A 9 38.87 20.66 -5.60
CA ASP A 9 37.55 20.84 -6.18
C ASP A 9 37.67 21.76 -7.38
N LEU A 10 37.36 21.22 -8.56
CA LEU A 10 37.32 21.92 -9.83
C LEU A 10 35.91 21.91 -10.43
N SER A 11 34.88 21.69 -9.61
CA SER A 11 33.49 21.61 -10.08
C SER A 11 33.08 22.85 -10.89
N HIS A 12 32.25 22.64 -11.91
CA HIS A 12 31.77 23.66 -12.84
C HIS A 12 32.88 24.37 -13.64
N SER A 13 34.05 23.75 -13.77
CA SER A 13 35.12 24.24 -14.64
C SER A 13 34.78 23.94 -16.11
N HIS A 14 33.78 24.62 -16.67
CA HIS A 14 33.26 24.35 -18.01
C HIS A 14 34.28 24.54 -19.15
N SER A 15 35.42 25.18 -18.90
CA SER A 15 36.51 25.33 -19.88
C SER A 15 37.63 24.29 -19.73
N LEU A 16 37.58 23.46 -18.68
CA LEU A 16 38.57 22.42 -18.43
C LEU A 16 38.40 21.31 -19.47
N THR A 17 39.40 21.12 -20.33
CA THR A 17 39.37 20.08 -21.37
C THR A 17 40.17 18.84 -20.99
N GLU A 18 41.23 19.03 -20.21
CA GLU A 18 42.15 18.00 -19.77
C GLU A 18 42.67 18.36 -18.36
N ILE A 19 42.98 17.35 -17.56
CA ILE A 19 43.73 17.54 -16.31
C ILE A 19 45.10 16.93 -16.50
N THR A 20 46.13 17.77 -16.62
CA THR A 20 47.50 17.31 -16.80
C THR A 20 48.17 17.06 -15.44
N ASP A 21 48.56 15.81 -15.20
CA ASP A 21 49.49 15.32 -14.16
C ASP A 21 49.18 15.68 -12.68
N PHE A 22 48.88 14.65 -11.87
CA PHE A 22 48.68 14.76 -10.43
C PHE A 22 49.97 14.67 -9.60
N SER A 23 51.16 14.55 -10.21
CA SER A 23 52.45 14.47 -9.50
C SER A 23 52.73 15.67 -8.59
N CYS A 24 52.07 16.81 -8.86
CA CYS A 24 52.21 18.02 -8.06
C CYS A 24 51.49 17.93 -6.71
N CYS A 25 50.49 17.06 -6.55
CA CYS A 25 49.64 16.92 -5.36
C CYS A 25 49.54 15.44 -4.90
N PRO A 26 50.65 14.82 -4.46
CA PRO A 26 50.71 13.38 -4.17
C PRO A 26 49.89 12.94 -2.95
N ASN A 27 49.48 13.88 -2.08
CA ASN A 27 48.73 13.59 -0.85
C ASN A 27 47.23 13.87 -0.98
N LEU A 28 46.71 13.92 -2.21
CA LEU A 28 45.31 14.21 -2.46
C LEU A 28 44.42 13.09 -1.90
N GLU A 29 43.42 13.49 -1.12
CA GLU A 29 42.42 12.62 -0.48
C GLU A 29 41.05 12.73 -1.16
N LYS A 30 40.72 13.89 -1.76
CA LYS A 30 39.46 14.11 -2.48
C LYS A 30 39.69 14.89 -3.77
N LEU A 31 39.14 14.38 -4.87
CA LEU A 31 39.10 15.03 -6.17
C LEU A 31 37.65 15.17 -6.64
N ILE A 32 37.22 16.41 -6.90
CA ILE A 32 35.84 16.73 -7.28
C ILE A 32 35.87 17.48 -8.62
N LEU A 33 35.26 16.87 -9.64
CA LEU A 33 35.22 17.34 -11.03
C LEU A 33 33.78 17.49 -11.52
N VAL A 34 32.83 17.78 -10.63
CA VAL A 34 31.39 17.79 -10.97
C VAL A 34 31.11 18.82 -12.06
N ASP A 35 30.35 18.46 -13.08
CA ASP A 35 29.87 19.37 -14.14
C ASP A 35 31.03 20.07 -14.91
N CYS A 36 32.15 19.36 -15.08
CA CYS A 36 33.22 19.77 -16.00
C CYS A 36 32.89 19.35 -17.43
N GLU A 37 31.87 19.98 -18.03
CA GLU A 37 31.25 19.49 -19.28
C GLU A 37 32.23 19.27 -20.44
N ARG A 38 33.32 20.05 -20.55
CA ARG A 38 34.30 19.94 -21.65
C ARG A 38 35.46 18.99 -21.35
N LEU A 39 35.51 18.39 -20.15
CA LEU A 39 36.57 17.46 -19.77
C LEU A 39 36.43 16.19 -20.62
N VAL A 40 37.49 15.87 -21.38
CA VAL A 40 37.49 14.71 -22.29
C VAL A 40 38.28 13.55 -21.70
N ASP A 41 39.34 13.84 -20.95
CA ASP A 41 40.28 12.86 -20.45
C ASP A 41 40.88 13.30 -19.09
N VAL A 42 41.19 12.31 -18.25
CA VAL A 42 41.86 12.48 -16.97
C VAL A 42 43.22 11.78 -17.07
N ASN A 43 44.29 12.43 -16.63
CA ASN A 43 45.61 11.84 -16.80
C ASN A 43 45.82 10.56 -15.95
N GLU A 44 46.48 9.56 -16.54
CA GLU A 44 46.86 8.27 -15.93
C GLU A 44 47.59 8.37 -14.58
N SER A 45 48.27 9.49 -14.32
CA SER A 45 48.90 9.76 -13.02
C SER A 45 47.92 9.75 -11.84
N ILE A 46 46.61 9.79 -12.07
CA ILE A 46 45.59 9.62 -11.03
C ILE A 46 45.82 8.32 -10.25
N GLY A 47 46.27 7.25 -10.91
CA GLY A 47 46.57 5.96 -10.27
C GLY A 47 47.66 6.02 -9.20
N ASN A 48 48.51 7.07 -9.22
CA ASN A 48 49.56 7.28 -8.23
C ASN A 48 49.06 7.97 -6.95
N LEU A 49 47.79 8.38 -6.89
CA LEU A 49 47.21 9.03 -5.72
C LEU A 49 46.80 8.00 -4.67
N GLU A 50 47.80 7.44 -3.98
CA GLU A 50 47.61 6.37 -2.98
C GLU A 50 46.67 6.75 -1.83
N ARG A 51 46.46 8.04 -1.58
CA ARG A 51 45.59 8.56 -0.51
C ARG A 51 44.20 8.99 -0.97
N LEU A 52 43.90 8.88 -2.27
CA LEU A 52 42.62 9.34 -2.80
C LEU A 52 41.50 8.43 -2.31
N VAL A 53 40.59 8.99 -1.52
CA VAL A 53 39.43 8.30 -0.91
C VAL A 53 38.13 8.60 -1.66
N TYR A 54 38.04 9.77 -2.28
CA TYR A 54 36.84 10.24 -2.97
C TYR A 54 37.18 10.80 -4.35
N LEU A 55 36.51 10.28 -5.37
CA LEU A 55 36.56 10.78 -6.74
C LEU A 55 35.14 10.98 -7.27
N SER A 56 34.81 12.20 -7.68
CA SER A 56 33.57 12.48 -8.40
C SER A 56 33.88 13.15 -9.73
N MET A 57 33.33 12.58 -10.79
CA MET A 57 33.30 13.12 -12.16
C MET A 57 31.86 13.27 -12.63
N LYS A 58 30.92 13.45 -11.69
CA LYS A 58 29.50 13.56 -12.00
C LYS A 58 29.24 14.63 -13.07
N ASP A 59 28.40 14.34 -14.05
CA ASP A 59 28.01 15.24 -15.13
C ASP A 59 29.18 15.71 -16.03
N CYS A 60 30.33 15.01 -16.04
CA CYS A 60 31.40 15.19 -17.02
C CYS A 60 31.03 14.55 -18.37
N LYS A 61 30.06 15.15 -19.06
CA LYS A 61 29.39 14.58 -20.23
C LYS A 61 30.31 14.23 -21.40
N ASN A 62 31.50 14.84 -21.53
CA ASN A 62 32.43 14.58 -22.64
C ASN A 62 33.55 13.58 -22.32
N ILE A 63 33.63 13.06 -21.09
CA ILE A 63 34.56 11.97 -20.77
C ILE A 63 34.14 10.72 -21.56
N ARG A 64 35.10 10.10 -22.24
CA ARG A 64 34.88 8.92 -23.08
C ARG A 64 35.36 7.62 -22.46
N MET A 65 36.46 7.69 -21.71
CA MET A 65 37.08 6.56 -21.04
C MET A 65 37.59 7.01 -19.67
N LEU A 66 37.69 6.06 -18.74
CA LEU A 66 38.39 6.28 -17.47
C LEU A 66 39.86 5.85 -17.61
N PRO A 67 40.79 6.47 -16.87
CA PRO A 67 42.21 6.11 -16.92
C PRO A 67 42.43 4.65 -16.52
N GLU A 68 43.23 3.92 -17.28
CA GLU A 68 43.46 2.49 -17.05
C GLU A 68 44.07 2.25 -15.67
N ASN A 69 44.99 3.11 -15.21
CA ASN A 69 45.67 2.95 -13.92
C ASN A 69 44.80 3.27 -12.70
N MET A 70 43.50 3.57 -12.86
CA MET A 70 42.59 3.78 -11.73
C MET A 70 42.49 2.55 -10.80
N PHE A 71 42.76 1.34 -11.28
CA PHE A 71 42.81 0.15 -10.41
C PHE A 71 43.93 0.22 -9.36
N MET A 72 44.93 1.10 -9.54
CA MET A 72 46.02 1.30 -8.58
C MET A 72 45.59 2.15 -7.37
N LEU A 73 44.39 2.72 -7.38
CA LEU A 73 43.84 3.54 -6.29
C LEU A 73 43.43 2.69 -5.09
N LYS A 74 44.41 2.33 -4.25
CA LYS A 74 44.23 1.43 -3.10
C LYS A 74 43.39 2.00 -1.95
N SER A 75 43.11 3.31 -1.93
CA SER A 75 42.33 3.95 -0.85
C SER A 75 40.96 4.43 -1.30
N LEU A 76 40.60 4.26 -2.57
CA LEU A 76 39.39 4.86 -3.13
C LEU A 76 38.14 4.13 -2.60
N GLU A 77 37.35 4.85 -1.80
CA GLU A 77 36.13 4.33 -1.19
C GLU A 77 34.86 4.79 -1.93
N THR A 78 34.91 5.90 -2.65
CA THR A 78 33.76 6.48 -3.36
C THR A 78 34.14 6.90 -4.76
N LEU A 79 33.43 6.34 -5.75
CA LEU A 79 33.51 6.70 -7.15
C LEU A 79 32.13 7.11 -7.66
N ILE A 80 32.00 8.35 -8.12
CA ILE A 80 30.77 8.88 -8.72
C ILE A 80 31.08 9.29 -10.16
N ILE A 81 30.43 8.62 -11.11
CA ILE A 81 30.52 8.90 -12.55
C ILE A 81 29.13 9.09 -13.19
N SER A 82 28.09 9.27 -12.38
CA SER A 82 26.73 9.53 -12.84
C SER A 82 26.67 10.71 -13.82
N GLY A 83 25.87 10.59 -14.88
CA GLY A 83 25.71 11.65 -15.88
C GLY A 83 26.85 11.78 -16.89
N CYS A 84 27.88 10.91 -16.85
CA CYS A 84 28.92 10.82 -17.89
C CYS A 84 28.37 10.13 -19.16
N THR A 85 27.43 10.76 -19.86
CA THR A 85 26.64 10.13 -20.93
C THR A 85 27.43 9.68 -22.17
N ASN A 86 28.65 10.20 -22.41
CA ASN A 86 29.51 9.74 -23.51
C ASN A 86 30.56 8.70 -23.07
N LEU A 87 30.55 8.28 -21.81
CA LEU A 87 31.40 7.20 -21.33
C LEU A 87 30.96 5.91 -22.03
N ASN A 88 31.84 5.38 -22.89
CA ASN A 88 31.51 4.25 -23.75
C ASN A 88 32.35 3.00 -23.45
N GLU A 89 33.33 3.13 -22.56
CA GLU A 89 34.13 2.03 -22.06
C GLU A 89 34.40 2.25 -20.58
N LEU A 90 34.15 1.19 -19.82
CA LEU A 90 34.60 1.06 -18.45
C LEU A 90 35.39 -0.26 -18.41
N SER A 91 36.37 -0.43 -17.53
CA SER A 91 37.16 -1.66 -17.48
C SER A 91 36.65 -2.58 -16.37
N VAL A 92 36.20 -3.81 -16.72
CA VAL A 92 35.70 -4.79 -15.73
C VAL A 92 36.84 -5.15 -14.79
N GLU A 93 38.02 -5.38 -15.36
CA GLU A 93 39.22 -5.75 -14.63
C GLU A 93 39.63 -4.63 -13.66
N MET A 94 39.51 -3.37 -14.09
CA MET A 94 39.74 -2.23 -13.23
C MET A 94 38.79 -2.23 -12.02
N LEU A 95 37.47 -2.29 -12.23
CA LEU A 95 36.48 -2.27 -11.14
C LEU A 95 36.67 -3.45 -10.17
N ARG A 96 36.95 -4.64 -10.70
CA ARG A 96 37.17 -5.84 -9.89
C ARG A 96 38.34 -5.68 -8.92
N ASN A 97 39.38 -4.95 -9.32
CA ASN A 97 40.60 -4.75 -8.54
C ASN A 97 40.47 -3.60 -7.52
N MET A 98 39.35 -2.87 -7.48
CA MET A 98 39.10 -1.79 -6.52
C MET A 98 38.61 -2.36 -5.17
N GLU A 99 39.52 -3.00 -4.42
CA GLU A 99 39.20 -3.76 -3.20
C GLU A 99 38.54 -2.93 -2.08
N PHE A 100 38.72 -1.62 -2.05
CA PHE A 100 38.20 -0.73 -0.99
C PHE A 100 36.97 0.10 -1.41
N LEU A 101 36.48 -0.07 -2.64
CA LEU A 101 35.37 0.71 -3.16
C LEU A 101 34.06 0.34 -2.45
N LYS A 102 33.52 1.28 -1.67
CA LYS A 102 32.27 1.10 -0.91
C LYS A 102 31.06 1.70 -1.62
N VAL A 103 31.26 2.77 -2.38
CA VAL A 103 30.19 3.51 -3.07
C VAL A 103 30.52 3.64 -4.55
N LEU A 104 29.61 3.15 -5.39
CA LEU A 104 29.68 3.29 -6.83
C LEU A 104 28.35 3.84 -7.36
N GLU A 105 28.39 5.02 -7.96
CA GLU A 105 27.25 5.66 -8.62
C GLU A 105 27.56 5.85 -10.10
N MET A 106 26.76 5.22 -10.96
CA MET A 106 26.93 5.22 -12.42
C MET A 106 25.63 5.57 -13.14
N ASP A 107 24.79 6.39 -12.49
CA ASP A 107 23.46 6.72 -12.97
C ASP A 107 23.52 7.39 -14.35
N GLU A 108 22.48 7.18 -15.16
CA GLU A 108 22.32 7.75 -16.50
C GLU A 108 23.41 7.34 -17.51
N ILE A 109 24.16 6.27 -17.23
CA ILE A 109 25.08 5.66 -18.19
C ILE A 109 24.48 4.36 -18.71
N PRO A 110 24.08 4.26 -19.99
CA PRO A 110 23.51 3.05 -20.54
C PRO A 110 24.52 1.89 -20.51
N ILE A 111 24.23 0.82 -19.75
CA ILE A 111 25.17 -0.31 -19.59
C ILE A 111 25.47 -1.01 -20.93
N THR A 112 24.51 -1.02 -21.86
CA THR A 112 24.71 -1.53 -23.23
C THR A 112 25.81 -0.80 -24.01
N GLN A 113 26.09 0.48 -23.69
CA GLN A 113 27.11 1.27 -24.36
C GLN A 113 28.50 1.00 -23.80
N LEU A 114 28.61 0.78 -22.49
CA LEU A 114 29.87 0.58 -21.79
C LEU A 114 30.61 -0.73 -22.16
N TRP A 115 29.90 -1.72 -22.74
CA TRP A 115 30.42 -3.09 -22.86
C TRP A 115 30.10 -3.73 -24.22
N ARG A 116 30.53 -3.08 -25.30
CA ARG A 116 30.37 -3.63 -26.67
C ARG A 116 31.06 -4.99 -26.78
N GLY A 117 30.27 -6.06 -26.96
CA GLY A 117 30.77 -7.37 -27.41
C GLY A 117 31.10 -8.41 -26.33
N ARG A 118 30.69 -8.23 -25.06
CA ARG A 118 30.81 -9.28 -24.02
C ARG A 118 29.45 -9.67 -23.45
N SER A 119 29.04 -10.91 -23.69
CA SER A 119 27.75 -11.51 -23.30
C SER A 119 27.66 -11.94 -21.83
N SER A 120 28.39 -11.31 -20.91
CA SER A 120 28.41 -11.70 -19.49
C SER A 120 28.10 -10.50 -18.61
N CYS A 121 26.98 -10.57 -17.89
CA CYS A 121 26.46 -9.54 -16.99
C CYS A 121 27.57 -8.88 -16.15
N ILE A 122 27.78 -7.56 -16.34
CA ILE A 122 28.82 -6.83 -15.62
C ILE A 122 28.60 -6.78 -14.11
N LEU A 123 27.34 -6.76 -13.67
CA LEU A 123 27.04 -6.61 -12.26
C LEU A 123 27.64 -7.77 -11.43
N SER A 124 27.96 -8.91 -12.07
CA SER A 124 28.71 -10.03 -11.46
C SER A 124 30.17 -9.72 -11.13
N SER A 125 30.78 -8.72 -11.78
CA SER A 125 32.20 -8.39 -11.68
C SER A 125 32.49 -7.14 -10.86
N LEU A 126 31.47 -6.55 -10.26
CA LEU A 126 31.60 -5.46 -9.32
C LEU A 126 32.36 -5.92 -8.04
N PRO A 127 33.12 -5.02 -7.39
CA PRO A 127 33.94 -5.39 -6.23
C PRO A 127 33.10 -5.80 -5.02
N CYS A 128 33.57 -6.80 -4.27
CA CYS A 128 32.85 -7.40 -3.14
C CYS A 128 32.74 -6.50 -1.88
N SER A 129 33.52 -5.41 -1.87
CA SER A 129 33.51 -4.38 -0.83
C SER A 129 32.38 -3.36 -0.99
N LEU A 130 31.65 -3.38 -2.11
CA LEU A 130 30.55 -2.45 -2.34
C LEU A 130 29.46 -2.56 -1.28
N VAL A 131 29.09 -1.39 -0.76
CA VAL A 131 28.04 -1.19 0.23
C VAL A 131 26.85 -0.44 -0.39
N ASN A 132 27.13 0.51 -1.29
CA ASN A 132 26.12 1.28 -2.00
C ASN A 132 26.36 1.23 -3.51
N LEU A 133 25.35 0.81 -4.26
CA LEU A 133 25.35 0.76 -5.71
C LEU A 133 24.13 1.50 -6.26
N SER A 134 24.37 2.48 -7.12
CA SER A 134 23.33 3.14 -7.91
C SER A 134 23.61 2.97 -9.40
N VAL A 135 22.61 2.44 -10.10
CA VAL A 135 22.55 2.24 -11.56
C VAL A 135 21.22 2.75 -12.11
N TRP A 136 20.78 3.90 -11.56
CA TRP A 136 19.53 4.54 -11.93
C TRP A 136 19.59 5.01 -13.39
N GLY A 137 18.57 4.73 -14.18
CA GLY A 137 18.53 5.20 -15.58
C GLY A 137 19.58 4.57 -16.50
N CYS A 138 20.17 3.42 -16.14
CA CYS A 138 21.18 2.72 -16.94
C CYS A 138 20.63 1.85 -18.08
N ASN A 139 19.32 1.92 -18.35
CA ASN A 139 18.60 1.11 -19.34
C ASN A 139 18.74 -0.41 -19.12
N LEU A 140 18.68 -0.84 -17.86
CA LEU A 140 18.71 -2.25 -17.46
C LEU A 140 17.36 -2.95 -17.70
N SER A 141 17.38 -4.03 -18.46
CA SER A 141 16.29 -4.98 -18.62
C SER A 141 16.46 -6.19 -17.68
N ASP A 142 15.47 -7.08 -17.65
CA ASP A 142 15.51 -8.29 -16.81
C ASP A 142 16.70 -9.21 -17.15
N ASP A 143 17.12 -9.23 -18.42
CA ASP A 143 18.20 -10.09 -18.93
C ASP A 143 19.61 -9.53 -18.64
N ASP A 144 19.71 -8.28 -18.20
CA ASP A 144 20.99 -7.63 -17.90
C ASP A 144 21.54 -7.97 -16.51
N PHE A 145 20.75 -8.64 -15.68
CA PHE A 145 21.12 -9.05 -14.32
C PHE A 145 21.82 -10.42 -14.31
N PRO A 146 22.73 -10.66 -13.35
CA PRO A 146 23.45 -11.93 -13.28
C PRO A 146 22.52 -13.00 -12.69
N ARG A 147 22.95 -14.26 -12.76
CA ARG A 147 22.22 -15.35 -12.10
C ARG A 147 22.20 -15.19 -10.57
N ASP A 148 23.31 -14.72 -10.01
CA ASP A 148 23.44 -14.43 -8.58
C ASP A 148 24.36 -13.22 -8.32
N PHE A 149 24.18 -12.61 -7.15
CA PHE A 149 25.06 -11.58 -6.60
C PHE A 149 26.00 -12.16 -5.53
N SER A 150 26.55 -13.36 -5.75
CA SER A 150 27.43 -14.03 -4.79
C SER A 150 28.61 -13.15 -4.34
N ASN A 151 29.12 -12.28 -5.21
CA ASN A 151 30.21 -11.37 -4.90
C ASN A 151 29.80 -10.16 -4.06
N LEU A 152 28.54 -9.71 -4.10
CA LEU A 152 28.08 -8.47 -3.46
C LEU A 152 27.52 -8.69 -2.04
N SER A 153 28.20 -9.54 -1.25
CA SER A 153 27.77 -9.89 0.11
C SER A 153 27.79 -8.74 1.13
N SER A 154 28.46 -7.63 0.79
CA SER A 154 28.53 -6.41 1.63
C SER A 154 27.46 -5.37 1.29
N LEU A 155 26.69 -5.59 0.21
CA LEU A 155 25.79 -4.58 -0.33
C LEU A 155 24.61 -4.33 0.62
N ARG A 156 24.41 -3.06 0.94
CA ARG A 156 23.36 -2.56 1.85
C ARG A 156 22.34 -1.68 1.16
N ARG A 157 22.74 -0.98 0.09
CA ARG A 157 21.87 -0.07 -0.65
C ARG A 157 21.98 -0.35 -2.14
N LEU A 158 20.85 -0.60 -2.78
CA LEU A 158 20.75 -0.83 -4.21
C LEU A 158 19.66 0.05 -4.82
N ASN A 159 20.05 0.94 -5.73
CA ASN A 159 19.15 1.74 -6.54
C ASN A 159 19.21 1.30 -8.01
N VAL A 160 18.09 0.76 -8.49
CA VAL A 160 17.87 0.34 -9.88
C VAL A 160 16.71 1.09 -10.52
N GLY A 161 16.36 2.27 -10.00
CA GLY A 161 15.26 3.09 -10.51
C GLY A 161 15.42 3.52 -11.97
N ASN A 162 14.32 3.93 -12.59
CA ASN A 162 14.24 4.41 -13.96
C ASN A 162 14.84 3.45 -15.00
N ASN A 163 14.68 2.14 -14.78
CA ASN A 163 15.11 1.10 -15.70
C ASN A 163 13.90 0.33 -16.28
N PRO A 164 13.99 -0.23 -17.50
CA PRO A 164 12.92 -1.01 -18.14
C PRO A 164 12.71 -2.43 -17.56
N ILE A 165 13.01 -2.63 -16.28
CA ILE A 165 12.82 -3.88 -15.53
C ILE A 165 11.32 -4.18 -15.39
N CYS A 166 10.93 -5.43 -15.64
CA CYS A 166 9.54 -5.88 -15.55
C CYS A 166 9.25 -6.71 -14.30
N VAL A 167 10.23 -7.42 -13.75
CA VAL A 167 10.09 -8.27 -12.55
C VAL A 167 11.28 -8.11 -11.62
N LEU A 168 11.16 -8.51 -10.35
CA LEU A 168 12.33 -8.58 -9.46
C LEU A 168 13.39 -9.55 -10.03
N PRO A 169 14.62 -9.08 -10.34
CA PRO A 169 15.71 -9.96 -10.72
C PRO A 169 16.08 -10.97 -9.63
N ASN A 170 16.23 -12.24 -9.99
CA ASN A 170 16.52 -13.33 -9.04
C ASN A 170 17.80 -13.10 -8.23
N CYS A 171 18.82 -12.43 -8.79
CA CYS A 171 20.05 -12.15 -8.07
C CYS A 171 19.86 -11.26 -6.83
N ILE A 172 18.85 -10.38 -6.83
CA ILE A 172 18.53 -9.52 -5.68
C ILE A 172 17.98 -10.35 -4.51
N GLN A 173 17.34 -11.49 -4.81
CA GLN A 173 16.83 -12.37 -3.78
C GLN A 173 17.94 -12.92 -2.86
N GLY A 174 19.15 -13.09 -3.39
CA GLY A 174 20.31 -13.56 -2.63
C GLY A 174 20.98 -12.50 -1.73
N LEU A 175 20.55 -11.23 -1.79
CA LEU A 175 21.14 -10.14 -1.01
C LEU A 175 20.54 -10.10 0.41
N THR A 176 21.17 -10.81 1.35
CA THR A 176 20.65 -10.98 2.72
C THR A 176 20.96 -9.85 3.71
N ARG A 177 21.75 -8.85 3.30
CA ARG A 177 22.15 -7.70 4.13
C ARG A 177 21.63 -6.36 3.59
N LEU A 178 20.68 -6.41 2.68
CA LEU A 178 20.19 -5.22 2.00
C LEU A 178 19.30 -4.42 2.95
N ASP A 179 19.73 -3.23 3.33
CA ASP A 179 18.96 -2.32 4.17
C ASP A 179 17.96 -1.52 3.31
N LYS A 180 18.37 -1.11 2.10
CA LYS A 180 17.56 -0.29 1.19
C LYS A 180 17.54 -0.82 -0.24
N LEU A 181 16.35 -0.96 -0.82
CA LEU A 181 16.12 -1.35 -2.22
C LEU A 181 15.21 -0.33 -2.90
N SER A 182 15.62 0.18 -4.06
CA SER A 182 14.96 1.31 -4.72
C SER A 182 14.74 1.03 -6.21
N PHE A 183 13.47 1.16 -6.64
CA PHE A 183 12.95 1.03 -8.00
C PHE A 183 12.20 2.28 -8.53
N PRO A 184 12.45 3.51 -8.06
CA PRO A 184 11.62 4.66 -8.41
C PRO A 184 11.61 4.86 -9.92
N MET A 185 10.47 5.21 -10.52
CA MET A 185 10.29 5.40 -11.96
C MET A 185 10.47 4.13 -12.82
N CYS A 186 10.52 2.93 -12.26
CA CYS A 186 10.48 1.68 -13.02
C CYS A 186 9.07 1.40 -13.56
N LYS A 187 8.66 2.16 -14.59
CA LYS A 187 7.28 2.16 -15.11
C LYS A 187 6.79 0.83 -15.68
N ARG A 188 7.69 -0.09 -16.03
CA ARG A 188 7.38 -1.43 -16.56
C ARG A 188 7.33 -2.52 -15.50
N LEU A 189 7.75 -2.22 -14.28
CA LEU A 189 7.82 -3.19 -13.19
C LEU A 189 6.40 -3.66 -12.83
N LYS A 190 6.13 -4.95 -13.00
CA LYS A 190 4.83 -5.58 -12.76
C LYS A 190 4.74 -6.28 -11.42
N SER A 191 5.84 -6.89 -10.97
CA SER A 191 5.81 -7.69 -9.75
C SER A 191 7.14 -7.76 -9.04
N LEU A 192 7.10 -7.63 -7.72
CA LEU A 192 8.20 -7.85 -6.81
C LEU A 192 7.92 -9.11 -5.98
N VAL A 193 8.20 -10.28 -6.55
CA VAL A 193 7.93 -11.58 -5.91
C VAL A 193 9.21 -12.12 -5.28
N GLY A 194 9.13 -12.46 -4.00
CA GLY A 194 10.28 -12.97 -3.26
C GLY A 194 11.28 -11.86 -2.93
N LEU A 195 10.80 -10.73 -2.44
CA LEU A 195 11.68 -9.70 -1.89
C LEU A 195 12.49 -10.24 -0.70
N PRO A 196 13.79 -9.91 -0.61
CA PRO A 196 14.55 -10.12 0.62
C PRO A 196 14.01 -9.21 1.73
N GLU A 197 14.39 -9.50 2.98
CA GLU A 197 14.12 -8.61 4.10
C GLU A 197 14.90 -7.29 3.90
N VAL A 198 14.17 -6.18 3.80
CA VAL A 198 14.71 -4.83 3.59
C VAL A 198 14.03 -3.85 4.55
N ASP A 199 14.80 -2.89 5.10
CA ASP A 199 14.26 -1.86 5.98
C ASP A 199 13.52 -0.76 5.20
N ASP A 200 14.00 -0.43 4.00
CA ASP A 200 13.46 0.64 3.16
C ASP A 200 13.28 0.17 1.71
N LEU A 201 12.03 0.19 1.22
CA LEU A 201 11.66 -0.16 -0.15
C LEU A 201 11.06 1.06 -0.86
N ASP A 202 11.79 1.62 -1.81
CA ASP A 202 11.33 2.74 -2.62
C ASP A 202 10.78 2.25 -3.97
N ILE A 203 9.48 2.45 -4.18
CA ILE A 203 8.75 2.02 -5.38
C ILE A 203 7.95 3.18 -5.99
N GLN A 204 8.39 4.42 -5.78
CA GLN A 204 7.70 5.60 -6.33
C GLN A 204 7.57 5.51 -7.85
N HIS A 205 6.41 5.91 -8.38
CA HIS A 205 6.10 5.96 -9.81
C HIS A 205 6.27 4.63 -10.56
N CYS A 206 6.07 3.50 -9.88
CA CYS A 206 6.02 2.17 -10.47
C CYS A 206 4.60 1.86 -10.95
N ILE A 207 4.15 2.58 -11.98
CA ILE A 207 2.74 2.61 -12.40
C ILE A 207 2.15 1.26 -12.84
N SER A 208 2.99 0.31 -13.27
CA SER A 208 2.54 -1.03 -13.72
C SER A 208 2.60 -2.09 -12.62
N LEU A 209 3.01 -1.73 -11.40
CA LEU A 209 3.24 -2.68 -10.32
C LEU A 209 1.91 -3.20 -9.80
N GLU A 210 1.73 -4.52 -9.81
CA GLU A 210 0.49 -5.21 -9.44
C GLU A 210 0.63 -6.03 -8.15
N LYS A 211 1.83 -6.58 -7.89
CA LYS A 211 2.04 -7.56 -6.82
C LYS A 211 3.39 -7.41 -6.10
N ILE A 212 3.37 -7.50 -4.78
CA ILE A 212 4.55 -7.50 -3.90
C ILE A 212 4.44 -8.69 -2.91
N THR A 213 5.47 -9.53 -2.85
CA THR A 213 5.60 -10.64 -1.88
C THR A 213 7.04 -10.77 -1.38
N TYR A 214 7.22 -11.38 -0.21
CA TYR A 214 8.50 -11.56 0.49
C TYR A 214 8.97 -13.03 0.44
N GLN A 215 10.28 -13.28 0.59
CA GLN A 215 10.83 -14.65 0.64
C GLN A 215 10.53 -15.35 1.96
N TYR A 216 10.76 -14.63 3.06
CA TYR A 216 10.53 -15.10 4.40
C TYR A 216 9.45 -14.22 4.99
N PHE A 217 8.59 -14.83 5.80
CA PHE A 217 7.67 -14.06 6.61
C PHE A 217 8.52 -13.06 7.40
N PRO A 218 8.31 -11.76 7.25
CA PRO A 218 9.10 -10.80 7.98
C PRO A 218 8.98 -11.16 9.46
N ARG A 219 10.10 -11.37 10.16
CA ARG A 219 10.07 -11.74 11.59
C ARG A 219 9.72 -10.50 12.42
N PHE A 220 8.59 -9.87 12.16
CA PHE A 220 8.07 -8.79 12.98
C PHE A 220 7.38 -9.39 14.19
N ASN A 221 8.17 -9.51 15.26
CA ASN A 221 7.71 -9.88 16.58
C ASN A 221 6.90 -8.71 17.16
N GLY A 222 5.57 -8.74 17.01
CA GLY A 222 4.61 -8.02 17.86
C GLY A 222 4.57 -6.49 17.79
N TYR A 223 5.43 -5.84 17.02
CA TYR A 223 5.39 -4.39 16.82
C TYR A 223 5.53 -4.14 15.33
N PHE A 224 4.49 -3.57 14.72
CA PHE A 224 4.64 -2.82 13.49
C PHE A 224 5.72 -1.77 13.80
N ARG A 225 6.98 -2.03 13.45
CA ARG A 225 7.93 -0.94 13.33
C ARG A 225 7.27 -0.03 12.30
N HIS A 226 6.88 1.17 12.74
CA HIS A 226 6.37 2.28 11.95
C HIS A 226 7.41 2.78 10.91
N HIS A 227 8.28 1.89 10.43
CA HIS A 227 9.30 2.08 9.41
C HIS A 227 9.01 1.25 8.15
N ILE A 228 7.95 0.41 8.14
CA ILE A 228 7.35 -0.12 6.90
C ILE A 228 6.26 0.84 6.37
N TRP A 229 6.35 2.13 6.68
CA TRP A 229 6.06 3.07 5.62
C TRP A 229 7.39 3.39 4.98
N PRO A 230 7.53 3.18 3.67
CA PRO A 230 8.65 3.81 3.00
C PRO A 230 8.62 5.29 3.41
N LEU A 231 9.77 5.80 3.86
CA LEU A 231 9.97 7.25 4.08
C LEU A 231 9.61 8.05 2.81
N THR A 232 9.47 7.35 1.68
CA THR A 232 8.85 7.77 0.44
C THR A 232 7.41 7.22 0.33
N LEU A 233 6.38 8.03 0.63
CA LEU A 233 5.01 7.69 0.23
C LEU A 233 5.01 7.26 -1.26
N PRO A 234 4.50 6.07 -1.62
CA PRO A 234 4.50 5.62 -3.00
C PRO A 234 3.63 6.55 -3.84
N HIS A 235 4.26 7.51 -4.51
CA HIS A 235 3.56 8.36 -5.45
C HIS A 235 3.29 7.53 -6.71
N GLU A 236 2.02 7.22 -7.00
CA GLU A 236 1.51 6.68 -8.28
C GLU A 236 1.55 5.16 -8.54
N ASN A 237 1.35 4.30 -7.53
CA ASN A 237 1.24 2.85 -7.76
C ASN A 237 -0.23 2.41 -7.93
N ARG A 238 -0.87 2.87 -9.02
CA ARG A 238 -2.32 2.75 -9.27
C ARG A 238 -2.84 1.33 -9.45
N ASN A 239 -1.99 0.44 -9.96
CA ASN A 239 -2.35 -0.92 -10.33
C ASN A 239 -2.01 -1.96 -9.26
N LEU A 240 -1.47 -1.53 -8.12
CA LEU A 240 -1.10 -2.43 -7.03
C LEU A 240 -2.37 -3.01 -6.41
N VAL A 241 -2.53 -4.32 -6.55
CA VAL A 241 -3.69 -5.06 -6.04
C VAL A 241 -3.31 -6.03 -4.93
N GLU A 242 -2.03 -6.38 -4.80
CA GLU A 242 -1.56 -7.29 -3.75
C GLU A 242 -0.24 -6.80 -3.18
N TRP A 243 -0.24 -6.49 -1.90
CA TRP A 243 0.96 -6.27 -1.11
C TRP A 243 0.88 -7.20 0.10
N GLU A 244 1.68 -8.27 0.08
CA GLU A 244 1.72 -9.28 1.14
C GLU A 244 1.84 -8.62 2.52
N ASP A 245 1.07 -9.13 3.48
CA ASP A 245 0.89 -8.61 4.84
C ASP A 245 0.31 -7.19 5.00
N SER A 246 0.06 -6.47 3.90
CA SER A 246 -0.59 -5.15 3.91
C SER A 246 -2.06 -5.27 3.49
N TYR A 247 -2.30 -5.57 2.21
CA TYR A 247 -3.65 -5.67 1.66
C TYR A 247 -3.70 -6.51 0.38
N LYS A 248 -4.89 -7.05 0.08
CA LYS A 248 -5.21 -7.67 -1.20
C LYS A 248 -6.57 -7.19 -1.70
N VAL A 249 -6.63 -6.80 -2.97
CA VAL A 249 -7.85 -6.42 -3.68
C VAL A 249 -8.14 -7.43 -4.77
N GLU A 250 -9.39 -7.87 -4.86
CA GLU A 250 -9.85 -8.69 -5.97
C GLU A 250 -11.24 -8.28 -6.45
N PRO A 251 -11.57 -8.49 -7.74
CA PRO A 251 -12.92 -8.28 -8.23
C PRO A 251 -13.93 -9.06 -7.38
N ILE A 252 -15.10 -8.47 -7.12
CA ILE A 252 -16.09 -9.07 -6.21
C ILE A 252 -16.52 -10.49 -6.63
N GLY A 253 -16.51 -10.80 -7.93
CA GLY A 253 -16.83 -12.15 -8.42
C GLY A 253 -15.75 -13.21 -8.21
N ARG A 254 -14.58 -12.83 -7.69
CA ARG A 254 -13.52 -13.75 -7.24
C ARG A 254 -13.51 -13.95 -5.73
N VAL A 255 -14.28 -13.16 -4.99
CA VAL A 255 -14.44 -13.30 -3.54
C VAL A 255 -15.13 -14.63 -3.25
N ASP A 256 -14.68 -15.28 -2.17
CA ASP A 256 -15.21 -16.55 -1.70
C ASP A 256 -16.74 -16.53 -1.58
N VAL A 257 -17.40 -17.55 -2.16
CA VAL A 257 -18.87 -17.63 -2.22
C VAL A 257 -19.50 -17.70 -0.83
N ASP A 258 -18.83 -18.34 0.14
CA ASP A 258 -19.30 -18.41 1.51
C ASP A 258 -19.19 -17.05 2.19
N MET A 259 -18.14 -16.26 1.91
CA MET A 259 -18.06 -14.86 2.34
C MET A 259 -19.19 -14.01 1.73
N ILE A 260 -19.45 -14.13 0.43
CA ILE A 260 -20.55 -13.42 -0.24
C ILE A 260 -21.91 -13.79 0.37
N ASN A 261 -22.15 -15.07 0.65
CA ASN A 261 -23.37 -15.58 1.26
C ASN A 261 -23.52 -15.13 2.73
N LEU A 262 -22.44 -15.19 3.51
CA LEU A 262 -22.38 -14.75 4.91
C LEU A 262 -22.81 -13.28 5.04
N LEU A 263 -22.30 -12.47 4.12
CA LEU A 263 -22.58 -11.04 4.04
C LEU A 263 -23.87 -10.76 3.26
N GLY A 264 -24.59 -11.81 2.83
CA GLY A 264 -25.72 -11.82 1.90
C GLY A 264 -25.67 -10.69 0.89
N LEU A 265 -24.53 -10.61 0.20
CA LEU A 265 -24.27 -9.69 -0.88
C LEU A 265 -24.80 -10.33 -2.17
N CYS A 266 -25.86 -9.77 -2.76
CA CYS A 266 -26.42 -10.29 -4.00
C CYS A 266 -26.24 -9.26 -5.12
N ASN A 267 -25.94 -9.73 -6.34
CA ASN A 267 -25.88 -8.91 -7.56
C ASN A 267 -24.79 -7.82 -7.60
N LEU A 268 -23.77 -7.88 -6.72
CA LEU A 268 -22.68 -6.89 -6.70
C LEU A 268 -21.87 -6.85 -8.00
N GLU A 269 -21.67 -8.00 -8.65
CA GLU A 269 -20.96 -8.07 -9.95
C GLU A 269 -21.64 -7.26 -11.06
N SER A 270 -22.95 -7.06 -10.95
CA SER A 270 -23.74 -6.33 -11.94
C SER A 270 -23.92 -4.83 -11.62
N MET A 271 -23.39 -4.38 -10.48
CA MET A 271 -23.48 -2.97 -10.09
C MET A 271 -22.58 -2.09 -10.97
N ALA A 272 -22.97 -0.83 -11.11
CA ALA A 272 -22.16 0.15 -11.80
C ALA A 272 -20.81 0.34 -11.08
N PRO A 273 -19.72 0.67 -11.82
CA PRO A 273 -18.46 1.06 -11.21
C PRO A 273 -18.63 2.21 -10.22
N ILE A 274 -17.88 2.16 -9.14
CA ILE A 274 -17.85 3.17 -8.08
C ILE A 274 -16.54 3.93 -8.11
N TRP A 275 -16.55 5.18 -7.63
CA TRP A 275 -15.33 5.94 -7.42
C TRP A 275 -14.60 5.41 -6.19
N ILE A 276 -13.30 5.13 -6.31
CA ILE A 276 -12.47 4.61 -5.21
C ILE A 276 -11.22 5.47 -5.03
N ARG A 277 -10.97 5.92 -3.80
CA ARG A 277 -9.67 6.47 -3.36
C ARG A 277 -8.75 5.32 -2.98
N LYS A 278 -7.48 5.33 -3.40
CA LYS A 278 -6.47 4.34 -3.01
C LYS A 278 -5.36 5.02 -2.20
N THR A 279 -4.93 4.46 -1.07
CA THR A 279 -3.88 5.06 -0.21
C THR A 279 -2.55 5.29 -0.94
N PHE A 280 -2.22 4.46 -1.93
CA PHE A 280 -0.96 4.56 -2.70
C PHE A 280 -1.11 5.30 -4.04
N CYS A 281 -2.19 6.07 -4.19
CA CYS A 281 -2.36 6.97 -5.32
C CYS A 281 -3.16 8.24 -4.98
N SER A 282 -2.70 9.38 -5.50
CA SER A 282 -3.46 10.63 -5.45
C SER A 282 -4.70 10.63 -6.36
N ALA A 283 -4.77 9.72 -7.34
CA ALA A 283 -5.89 9.62 -8.25
C ALA A 283 -7.08 8.89 -7.62
N ILE A 284 -8.27 9.33 -8.00
CA ILE A 284 -9.50 8.59 -7.80
C ILE A 284 -9.91 8.02 -9.15
N ASP A 285 -10.16 6.71 -9.16
CA ASP A 285 -10.54 5.99 -10.36
C ASP A 285 -11.94 5.38 -10.19
N GLN A 286 -12.65 5.18 -11.30
CA GLN A 286 -13.81 4.30 -11.31
C GLN A 286 -13.34 2.85 -11.37
N SER A 287 -13.80 2.05 -10.42
CA SER A 287 -13.52 0.63 -10.35
C SER A 287 -14.82 -0.17 -10.21
N PRO A 288 -14.90 -1.39 -10.76
CA PRO A 288 -15.99 -2.30 -10.40
C PRO A 288 -15.95 -2.56 -8.89
N VAL A 289 -17.05 -3.07 -8.34
CA VAL A 289 -17.09 -3.50 -6.93
C VAL A 289 -16.01 -4.56 -6.70
N GLN A 290 -15.26 -4.38 -5.62
CA GLN A 290 -14.08 -5.16 -5.27
C GLN A 290 -14.10 -5.54 -3.79
N GLY A 291 -13.56 -6.72 -3.48
CA GLY A 291 -13.27 -7.15 -2.12
C GLY A 291 -11.87 -6.72 -1.71
N LEU A 292 -11.74 -6.12 -0.53
CA LEU A 292 -10.50 -5.70 0.09
C LEU A 292 -10.24 -6.56 1.33
N TYR A 293 -9.07 -7.19 1.39
CA TYR A 293 -8.63 -8.03 2.50
C TYR A 293 -7.44 -7.40 3.20
N GLU A 294 -7.59 -7.09 4.48
CA GLU A 294 -6.59 -6.35 5.26
C GLU A 294 -6.66 -6.77 6.72
N ARG A 295 -5.54 -7.15 7.33
CA ARG A 295 -5.47 -7.39 8.79
C ARG A 295 -6.56 -8.33 9.33
N GLY A 296 -6.96 -9.34 8.54
CA GLY A 296 -8.03 -10.28 8.89
C GLY A 296 -9.47 -9.73 8.72
N ILE A 297 -9.61 -8.50 8.23
CA ILE A 297 -10.88 -7.84 7.90
C ILE A 297 -11.12 -7.95 6.39
N PHE A 298 -12.38 -8.21 6.03
CA PHE A 298 -12.86 -8.08 4.65
C PHE A 298 -13.71 -6.82 4.54
N SER A 299 -13.49 -6.02 3.50
CA SER A 299 -14.28 -4.82 3.22
C SER A 299 -14.73 -4.79 1.76
N THR A 300 -15.89 -4.19 1.50
CA THR A 300 -16.35 -3.86 0.15
C THR A 300 -17.13 -2.56 0.16
N PHE A 301 -17.11 -1.88 -0.97
CA PHE A 301 -17.84 -0.63 -1.21
C PHE A 301 -18.75 -0.79 -2.40
N PHE A 302 -19.95 -0.22 -2.34
CA PHE A 302 -20.90 -0.25 -3.44
C PHE A 302 -21.99 0.81 -3.25
N ALA A 303 -22.66 1.21 -4.34
CA ALA A 303 -23.75 2.17 -4.29
C ALA A 303 -24.95 1.61 -3.51
N GLY A 304 -25.50 2.41 -2.60
CA GLY A 304 -26.67 2.05 -1.80
C GLY A 304 -26.91 3.07 -0.68
N ASN A 305 -28.16 3.13 -0.18
CA ASN A 305 -28.63 4.23 0.64
C ASN A 305 -29.18 3.84 2.03
N GLU A 306 -29.39 2.53 2.27
CA GLU A 306 -30.06 2.04 3.48
C GLU A 306 -29.42 0.74 3.98
N VAL A 307 -29.42 0.57 5.30
CA VAL A 307 -29.00 -0.66 5.95
C VAL A 307 -30.12 -1.72 5.77
N PRO A 308 -29.81 -2.93 5.25
CA PRO A 308 -30.80 -3.99 5.09
C PRO A 308 -31.51 -4.37 6.40
N GLY A 309 -32.77 -4.83 6.31
CA GLY A 309 -33.58 -5.20 7.48
C GLY A 309 -33.01 -6.33 8.37
N ARG A 310 -32.07 -7.13 7.85
CA ARG A 310 -31.46 -8.26 8.57
C ARG A 310 -30.45 -7.87 9.67
N PHE A 311 -30.01 -6.61 9.69
CA PHE A 311 -29.04 -6.13 10.69
C PHE A 311 -29.74 -5.98 12.04
N SER A 312 -29.20 -6.64 13.07
CA SER A 312 -29.84 -6.76 14.38
C SER A 312 -29.84 -5.45 15.17
N HIS A 313 -28.84 -4.60 14.93
CA HIS A 313 -28.74 -3.27 15.54
C HIS A 313 -28.63 -2.23 14.43
N LYS A 314 -29.44 -1.17 14.53
CA LYS A 314 -29.44 -0.07 13.58
C LYS A 314 -29.50 1.27 14.30
N SER A 315 -28.90 2.28 13.71
CA SER A 315 -28.96 3.65 14.20
C SER A 315 -28.80 4.63 13.06
N ARG A 316 -29.40 5.82 13.21
CA ARG A 316 -29.11 6.97 12.34
C ARG A 316 -27.91 7.80 12.83
N ARG A 317 -27.36 7.44 13.99
CA ARG A 317 -26.10 7.99 14.49
C ARG A 317 -24.94 7.15 13.93
N SER A 318 -23.76 7.75 13.87
CA SER A 318 -22.47 7.13 13.53
C SER A 318 -21.96 6.13 14.58
N SER A 319 -22.63 6.00 15.73
CA SER A 319 -22.26 5.10 16.82
C SER A 319 -23.45 4.26 17.31
N ILE A 320 -23.18 3.01 17.67
CA ILE A 320 -24.14 2.05 18.23
C ILE A 320 -23.52 1.38 19.45
N SER A 321 -24.23 1.42 20.59
CA SER A 321 -23.89 0.70 21.81
C SER A 321 -24.87 -0.45 22.03
N PHE A 322 -24.37 -1.65 22.32
CA PHE A 322 -25.19 -2.84 22.54
C PHE A 322 -24.47 -3.86 23.42
N THR A 323 -25.22 -4.83 23.95
CA THR A 323 -24.67 -5.92 24.77
C THR A 323 -24.59 -7.19 23.93
N MET A 324 -23.47 -7.90 24.00
CA MET A 324 -23.29 -9.19 23.34
C MET A 324 -24.27 -10.22 23.90
N THR A 325 -25.06 -10.84 23.03
CA THR A 325 -26.08 -11.83 23.44
C THR A 325 -25.61 -13.29 23.38
N SER A 326 -24.43 -13.57 22.83
CA SER A 326 -23.94 -14.94 22.58
C SER A 326 -22.52 -15.16 23.08
N HIS A 327 -22.23 -16.38 23.55
CA HIS A 327 -20.93 -16.80 24.07
C HIS A 327 -19.96 -17.32 22.99
N ARG A 328 -20.38 -17.44 21.72
CA ARG A 328 -19.55 -17.92 20.60
C ARG A 328 -19.66 -16.96 19.40
N ILE A 329 -18.99 -15.82 19.51
CA ILE A 329 -18.95 -14.80 18.45
C ILE A 329 -17.77 -15.10 17.54
N GLN A 330 -18.03 -15.24 16.25
CA GLN A 330 -16.99 -15.45 15.24
C GLN A 330 -16.61 -14.13 14.55
N ALA A 331 -17.60 -13.27 14.29
CA ALA A 331 -17.37 -12.02 13.60
C ALA A 331 -18.43 -10.94 13.88
N LEU A 332 -18.05 -9.69 13.62
CA LEU A 332 -18.95 -8.55 13.52
C LEU A 332 -18.99 -8.05 12.07
N VAL A 333 -20.19 -7.82 11.55
CA VAL A 333 -20.39 -7.14 10.27
C VAL A 333 -20.88 -5.74 10.55
N ILE A 334 -20.10 -4.75 10.12
CA ILE A 334 -20.41 -3.32 10.16
C ILE A 334 -20.89 -2.93 8.77
N PHE A 335 -22.01 -2.22 8.70
CA PHE A 335 -22.60 -1.74 7.46
C PHE A 335 -22.96 -0.26 7.63
N ALA A 336 -22.22 0.62 6.98
CA ALA A 336 -22.41 2.06 7.07
C ALA A 336 -22.88 2.61 5.72
N ALA A 337 -24.01 3.31 5.71
CA ALA A 337 -24.46 4.12 4.59
C ALA A 337 -24.07 5.58 4.82
N TYR A 338 -23.41 6.21 3.85
CA TYR A 338 -23.00 7.61 3.91
C TYR A 338 -23.27 8.32 2.59
N GLU A 339 -23.60 9.61 2.65
CA GLU A 339 -23.99 10.43 1.49
C GLU A 339 -22.99 11.51 1.17
N ASN A 340 -22.96 11.96 -0.09
CA ASN A 340 -22.28 13.19 -0.45
C ASN A 340 -23.18 14.41 -0.22
N THR A 341 -22.81 15.28 0.71
CA THR A 341 -23.54 16.53 1.01
C THR A 341 -23.03 17.75 0.25
N VAL A 342 -21.97 17.60 -0.56
CA VAL A 342 -21.35 18.71 -1.30
C VAL A 342 -22.03 18.88 -2.65
N SER A 343 -22.88 19.90 -2.78
CA SER A 343 -23.60 20.24 -4.01
C SER A 343 -22.83 21.16 -4.98
N ASP A 344 -21.89 21.97 -4.48
CA ASP A 344 -21.36 23.12 -5.25
C ASP A 344 -19.83 23.11 -5.48
N ARG A 345 -19.14 22.04 -5.06
CA ARG A 345 -17.72 21.85 -5.37
C ARG A 345 -17.48 20.44 -5.87
N PRO A 346 -16.58 20.25 -6.84
CA PRO A 346 -16.15 18.91 -7.19
C PRO A 346 -15.61 18.24 -5.93
N TRP A 347 -16.12 17.07 -5.56
CA TRP A 347 -15.73 16.38 -4.33
C TRP A 347 -14.21 16.17 -4.22
N TYR A 348 -13.49 16.07 -5.36
CA TYR A 348 -12.02 15.99 -5.39
C TYR A 348 -11.34 17.25 -4.85
N SER A 349 -11.98 18.42 -4.91
CA SER A 349 -11.48 19.68 -4.34
C SER A 349 -11.69 19.77 -2.83
N ALA A 350 -12.85 19.30 -2.33
CA ALA A 350 -13.16 19.26 -0.90
C ALA A 350 -12.25 18.28 -0.13
N VAL A 351 -11.84 17.22 -0.81
CA VAL A 351 -10.92 16.20 -0.31
C VAL A 351 -9.45 16.66 -0.39
N SER A 352 -9.10 17.53 -1.35
CA SER A 352 -7.74 18.08 -1.50
C SER A 352 -7.43 19.33 -0.67
N ASP A 353 -8.46 20.01 -0.13
CA ASP A 353 -8.34 21.27 0.62
C ASP A 353 -7.73 21.10 2.02
N ARG A 354 -7.48 19.87 2.50
CA ARG A 354 -6.62 19.66 3.68
C ARG A 354 -5.15 19.69 3.24
N PRO A 355 -4.32 20.59 3.80
CA PRO A 355 -2.91 20.64 3.45
C PRO A 355 -2.28 19.29 3.76
N TRP A 356 -1.70 18.65 2.75
CA TRP A 356 -0.86 17.44 2.84
C TRP A 356 0.42 17.64 3.69
N TYR A 357 0.50 18.77 4.41
CA TYR A 357 1.66 19.31 5.12
C TYR A 357 1.34 19.64 6.58
N SER A 358 0.29 19.08 7.19
CA SER A 358 0.29 19.07 8.65
C SER A 358 1.27 17.98 9.10
N GLU A 359 2.30 18.39 9.82
CA GLU A 359 3.31 17.56 10.51
C GLU A 359 2.68 16.63 11.59
N HIS A 360 1.37 16.41 11.53
CA HIS A 360 0.55 15.61 12.43
C HIS A 360 -0.15 14.42 11.76
N PHE A 361 0.14 14.09 10.49
CA PHE A 361 -0.19 12.77 9.93
C PHE A 361 0.74 11.67 10.48
N PHE A 362 0.88 11.63 11.80
CA PHE A 362 1.44 10.52 12.55
C PHE A 362 0.36 9.47 12.72
N CYS A 363 0.04 8.75 11.64
CA CYS A 363 -0.60 7.45 11.74
C CYS A 363 -0.68 6.85 10.35
N GLY A 364 -0.36 5.57 10.28
CA GLY A 364 -0.37 4.70 9.12
C GLY A 364 -1.62 4.48 8.31
N PHE A 365 -2.56 5.39 8.47
CA PHE A 365 -3.91 5.27 8.00
C PHE A 365 -4.13 6.49 7.12
N GLY A 366 -3.68 6.39 5.87
CA GLY A 366 -4.14 7.29 4.80
C GLY A 366 -5.61 7.06 4.43
N ALA A 367 -6.43 6.61 5.39
CA ALA A 367 -7.84 6.31 5.25
C ALA A 367 -8.64 7.48 5.83
N GLU A 368 -9.44 8.12 4.98
CA GLU A 368 -10.28 9.25 5.40
C GLU A 368 -11.57 8.80 6.10
N ILE A 369 -11.87 7.49 6.07
CA ILE A 369 -12.93 6.83 6.83
C ILE A 369 -12.33 5.82 7.82
N MET A 370 -12.96 5.63 8.97
CA MET A 370 -12.48 4.71 9.99
C MET A 370 -13.64 4.08 10.77
N ALA A 371 -13.48 2.83 11.18
CA ALA A 371 -14.39 2.16 12.10
C ALA A 371 -13.63 1.79 13.37
N ARG A 372 -14.32 1.93 14.51
CA ARG A 372 -13.82 1.62 15.84
C ARG A 372 -14.77 0.65 16.51
N VAL A 373 -14.23 -0.43 17.07
CA VAL A 373 -14.94 -1.35 17.95
C VAL A 373 -14.33 -1.22 19.33
N ARG A 374 -15.16 -0.93 20.34
CA ARG A 374 -14.73 -0.77 21.73
C ARG A 374 -15.50 -1.73 22.61
N ASN A 375 -14.80 -2.65 23.28
CA ASN A 375 -15.36 -3.46 24.33
C ASN A 375 -15.23 -2.69 25.66
N LYS A 376 -16.32 -2.06 26.10
CA LYS A 376 -16.37 -1.29 27.36
C LYS A 376 -16.16 -2.21 28.58
N SER A 377 -16.60 -3.46 28.53
CA SER A 377 -16.45 -4.42 29.63
C SER A 377 -14.99 -4.82 29.88
N LYS A 378 -14.20 -4.97 28.80
CA LYS A 378 -12.80 -5.41 28.87
C LYS A 378 -11.78 -4.29 28.70
N GLY A 379 -12.23 -3.07 28.39
CA GLY A 379 -11.35 -1.94 28.11
C GLY A 379 -10.56 -2.06 26.80
N GLN A 380 -10.97 -2.95 25.89
CA GLN A 380 -10.27 -3.21 24.62
C GLN A 380 -10.83 -2.32 23.50
N LYS A 381 -9.94 -1.90 22.58
CA LYS A 381 -10.29 -1.09 21.41
C LYS A 381 -9.62 -1.67 20.17
N TRP A 382 -10.35 -1.66 19.06
CA TRP A 382 -9.84 -1.99 17.74
C TRP A 382 -10.25 -0.91 16.75
N TYR A 383 -9.32 -0.59 15.85
CA TYR A 383 -9.51 0.43 14.83
C TYR A 383 -9.14 -0.12 13.47
N TYR A 384 -9.91 0.31 12.48
CA TYR A 384 -9.68 -0.07 11.09
C TYR A 384 -10.07 1.08 10.17
N GLY A 385 -9.08 1.57 9.42
CA GLY A 385 -9.27 2.41 8.26
C GLY A 385 -8.84 1.62 7.02
N PRO A 386 -9.71 1.41 6.02
CA PRO A 386 -9.39 0.64 4.83
C PRO A 386 -8.38 1.39 3.93
N SER A 387 -7.43 0.69 3.31
CA SER A 387 -6.47 1.36 2.39
C SER A 387 -7.10 1.84 1.08
N GLN A 388 -8.33 1.41 0.80
CA GLN A 388 -9.12 1.90 -0.33
C GLN A 388 -10.55 2.09 0.13
N TYR A 389 -11.18 3.20 -0.26
CA TYR A 389 -12.56 3.48 0.12
C TYR A 389 -13.37 4.13 -1.01
N GLY A 390 -14.67 3.83 -1.00
CA GLY A 390 -15.63 4.36 -1.97
C GLY A 390 -15.92 5.84 -1.75
N ILE A 391 -16.10 6.58 -2.84
CA ILE A 391 -16.50 7.98 -2.81
C ILE A 391 -17.89 8.11 -3.45
N PRO A 392 -18.90 8.60 -2.72
CA PRO A 392 -20.21 8.86 -3.28
C PRO A 392 -20.16 10.00 -4.32
N GLY A 393 -20.80 9.78 -5.47
CA GLY A 393 -21.05 10.85 -6.43
C GLY A 393 -21.98 11.94 -5.89
N GLU A 394 -22.18 13.01 -6.65
CA GLU A 394 -23.08 14.11 -6.25
C GLU A 394 -24.52 13.60 -6.12
N GLY A 395 -25.11 13.74 -4.92
CA GLY A 395 -26.46 13.24 -4.62
C GLY A 395 -26.57 11.71 -4.61
N GLU A 396 -25.44 10.99 -4.61
CA GLU A 396 -25.38 9.54 -4.46
C GLU A 396 -24.99 9.15 -3.04
N ASP A 397 -25.36 7.92 -2.67
CA ASP A 397 -25.01 7.31 -1.40
C ASP A 397 -24.06 6.13 -1.64
N MET A 398 -23.18 5.89 -0.67
CA MET A 398 -22.22 4.80 -0.70
C MET A 398 -22.40 3.93 0.54
N ILE A 399 -22.28 2.62 0.33
CA ILE A 399 -22.20 1.64 1.41
C ILE A 399 -20.74 1.27 1.64
N TRP A 400 -20.34 1.24 2.90
CA TRP A 400 -19.19 0.50 3.37
C TRP A 400 -19.65 -0.71 4.18
N LEU A 401 -19.34 -1.90 3.69
CA LEU A 401 -19.52 -3.15 4.43
C LEU A 401 -18.15 -3.65 4.88
N SER A 402 -18.00 -3.92 6.18
CA SER A 402 -16.77 -4.43 6.77
C SER A 402 -17.05 -5.61 7.70
N HIS A 403 -16.32 -6.72 7.51
CA HIS A 403 -16.46 -7.96 8.24
C HIS A 403 -15.20 -8.25 9.07
N TRP A 404 -15.37 -8.27 10.39
CA TRP A 404 -14.31 -8.33 11.39
C TRP A 404 -14.29 -9.69 12.07
N LYS A 405 -13.21 -10.45 11.89
CA LYS A 405 -13.03 -11.75 12.57
C LYS A 405 -12.30 -11.56 13.88
N PHE A 406 -12.95 -11.89 14.98
CA PHE A 406 -12.34 -11.88 16.31
C PHE A 406 -11.84 -13.27 16.67
N GLN A 407 -10.76 -13.34 17.45
CA GLN A 407 -10.30 -14.59 18.05
C GLN A 407 -11.07 -14.90 19.33
N ASN A 408 -11.06 -16.17 19.72
CA ASN A 408 -11.76 -16.68 20.90
C ASN A 408 -11.20 -16.02 22.17
N ASP A 409 -11.98 -15.12 22.79
CA ASP A 409 -11.73 -14.36 24.05
C ASP A 409 -11.86 -12.83 23.89
N GLN A 410 -11.82 -12.30 22.67
CA GLN A 410 -11.86 -10.84 22.45
C GLN A 410 -13.25 -10.25 22.67
N LEU A 411 -14.30 -10.98 22.29
CA LEU A 411 -15.71 -10.61 22.49
C LEU A 411 -16.47 -11.80 23.07
N GLU A 412 -17.11 -11.59 24.23
CA GLU A 412 -17.89 -12.62 24.93
C GLU A 412 -19.33 -12.18 25.17
N GLY A 413 -20.22 -13.15 25.36
CA GLY A 413 -21.60 -12.89 25.74
C GLY A 413 -21.66 -12.14 27.08
N GLY A 414 -22.39 -11.02 27.10
CA GLY A 414 -22.47 -10.09 28.23
C GLY A 414 -21.58 -8.84 28.08
N ASP A 415 -20.64 -8.82 27.13
CA ASP A 415 -19.80 -7.64 26.91
C ASP A 415 -20.62 -6.45 26.39
N ARG A 416 -20.41 -5.26 26.97
CA ARG A 416 -20.93 -4.00 26.44
C ARG A 416 -19.98 -3.51 25.34
N VAL A 417 -20.46 -3.49 24.11
CA VAL A 417 -19.67 -3.13 22.93
C VAL A 417 -20.24 -1.87 22.29
N VAL A 418 -19.34 -0.96 21.91
CA VAL A 418 -19.65 0.23 21.12
C VAL A 418 -18.96 0.10 19.77
N VAL A 419 -19.70 0.30 18.69
CA VAL A 419 -19.16 0.40 17.34
C VAL A 419 -19.41 1.81 16.82
N SER A 420 -18.37 2.48 16.36
CA SER A 420 -18.42 3.84 15.82
C SER A 420 -17.81 3.87 14.43
N VAL A 421 -18.38 4.66 13.52
CA VAL A 421 -17.88 4.89 12.17
C VAL A 421 -17.67 6.37 11.95
N PHE A 422 -16.41 6.73 11.74
CA PHE A 422 -15.99 8.06 11.36
C PHE A 422 -15.90 8.17 9.83
N THR A 423 -16.41 9.29 9.32
CA THR A 423 -16.33 9.68 7.91
C THR A 423 -16.02 11.18 7.84
N PRO A 424 -15.44 11.68 6.74
CA PRO A 424 -15.25 13.11 6.55
C PRO A 424 -16.58 13.86 6.62
N SER A 425 -16.56 15.14 7.01
CA SER A 425 -17.77 15.95 7.15
C SER A 425 -18.56 16.13 5.83
N CYS A 426 -17.92 15.97 4.68
CA CYS A 426 -18.57 15.94 3.37
C CYS A 426 -19.31 14.62 3.08
N PHE A 427 -19.05 13.57 3.88
CA PHE A 427 -19.56 12.22 3.71
C PHE A 427 -20.27 11.68 4.97
N PRO A 428 -21.22 12.41 5.59
CA PRO A 428 -21.80 12.00 6.87
C PRO A 428 -22.50 10.63 6.79
N VAL A 429 -22.41 9.87 7.89
CA VAL A 429 -23.12 8.60 8.06
C VAL A 429 -24.62 8.86 8.21
N LYS A 430 -25.43 8.27 7.33
CA LYS A 430 -26.91 8.31 7.38
C LYS A 430 -27.48 7.23 8.27
N GLU A 431 -26.91 6.03 8.16
CA GLU A 431 -27.41 4.84 8.83
C GLU A 431 -26.26 3.87 9.06
N LEU A 432 -26.16 3.37 10.28
CA LEU A 432 -25.23 2.35 10.71
C LEU A 432 -25.99 1.08 11.09
N GLY A 433 -25.48 -0.06 10.64
CA GLY A 433 -26.02 -1.39 10.92
C GLY A 433 -24.94 -2.32 11.44
N ILE A 434 -25.24 -3.05 12.53
CA ILE A 434 -24.36 -4.09 13.07
C ILE A 434 -25.07 -5.43 13.06
N GLN A 435 -24.39 -6.44 12.53
CA GLN A 435 -24.81 -7.84 12.56
C GLN A 435 -23.74 -8.69 13.26
N ILE A 436 -24.19 -9.51 14.21
CA ILE A 436 -23.33 -10.46 14.92
C ILE A 436 -23.38 -11.79 14.16
N VAL A 437 -22.22 -12.31 13.80
CA VAL A 437 -22.08 -13.62 13.13
C VAL A 437 -21.65 -14.66 14.17
N GLN A 438 -22.44 -15.74 14.26
CA GLN A 438 -22.28 -16.80 15.24
C GLN A 438 -21.81 -18.09 14.55
N GLU A 439 -21.03 -18.89 15.29
CA GLU A 439 -20.60 -20.21 14.84
C GLU A 439 -21.84 -21.13 14.76
N GLN A 440 -22.17 -21.62 13.57
CA GLN A 440 -23.06 -22.78 13.45
C GLN A 440 -22.26 -24.02 13.82
N GLU A 441 -22.82 -24.94 14.62
CA GLU A 441 -22.25 -26.27 14.81
C GLU A 441 -22.22 -27.01 13.45
N GLU A 442 -21.16 -26.84 12.67
CA GLU A 442 -20.99 -27.60 11.43
C GLU A 442 -20.43 -28.99 11.74
N ASN A 443 -21.21 -30.00 11.35
CA ASN A 443 -20.73 -31.35 11.10
C ASN A 443 -19.41 -31.29 10.31
N HIS A 444 -18.41 -31.99 10.81
CA HIS A 444 -17.10 -32.19 10.18
C HIS A 444 -17.24 -32.46 8.68
N ASN A 445 -16.89 -31.48 7.82
CA ASN A 445 -16.33 -31.67 6.47
C ASN A 445 -16.08 -30.38 5.64
N THR A 446 -15.87 -29.21 6.26
CA THR A 446 -15.49 -27.99 5.51
C THR A 446 -14.05 -27.57 5.86
N MET A 447 -13.06 -28.30 5.34
CA MET A 447 -11.68 -27.79 5.28
C MET A 447 -11.60 -26.71 4.19
N MET A 448 -11.69 -25.44 4.60
CA MET A 448 -11.26 -24.32 3.77
C MET A 448 -9.75 -24.42 3.50
N SER A 449 -9.33 -24.13 2.27
CA SER A 449 -7.94 -24.22 1.83
C SER A 449 -7.00 -23.34 2.67
N PRO A 450 -5.82 -23.84 3.08
CA PRO A 450 -4.86 -23.11 3.92
C PRO A 450 -3.97 -22.15 3.10
N GLN A 451 -4.57 -21.24 2.31
CA GLN A 451 -3.80 -20.28 1.50
C GLN A 451 -3.87 -18.82 1.98
N HIS A 452 -4.60 -18.53 3.05
CA HIS A 452 -4.56 -17.22 3.69
C HIS A 452 -3.95 -17.35 5.08
N LYS A 453 -2.68 -16.96 5.21
CA LYS A 453 -2.07 -16.72 6.52
C LYS A 453 -2.83 -15.57 7.17
N THR A 454 -3.82 -15.88 7.99
CA THR A 454 -4.61 -14.89 8.71
C THR A 454 -3.73 -14.27 9.79
N ILE A 455 -3.33 -13.01 9.60
CA ILE A 455 -2.76 -12.20 10.68
C ILE A 455 -3.90 -11.91 11.67
N PRO A 456 -3.72 -12.16 12.99
CA PRO A 456 -4.71 -11.81 14.01
C PRO A 456 -5.10 -10.33 13.93
N LEU A 457 -6.34 -9.98 14.31
CA LEU A 457 -6.67 -8.61 14.69
C LEU A 457 -5.74 -8.20 15.83
N LEU A 458 -4.71 -7.41 15.53
CA LEU A 458 -3.79 -6.91 16.53
C LEU A 458 -4.53 -5.94 17.43
N ALA A 459 -4.76 -6.37 18.67
CA ALA A 459 -5.18 -5.50 19.76
C ALA A 459 -3.97 -4.65 20.17
N ASN A 460 -4.22 -3.35 20.34
CA ASN A 460 -3.34 -2.33 20.92
C ASN A 460 -2.36 -1.67 19.93
N TYR A 461 -2.61 -0.38 19.69
CA TYR A 461 -1.63 0.55 19.17
C TYR A 461 -0.80 1.11 20.33
N SER A 462 0.27 1.85 20.04
CA SER A 462 1.02 2.54 21.09
C SER A 462 0.09 3.53 21.82
N THR A 463 0.32 3.77 23.12
CA THR A 463 -0.49 4.73 23.90
C THR A 463 -0.52 6.13 23.31
N HIS A 464 0.46 6.50 22.49
CA HIS A 464 0.50 7.79 21.81
C HIS A 464 -0.41 7.84 20.58
N ASP A 465 -0.49 6.74 19.81
CA ASP A 465 -1.40 6.61 18.66
C ASP A 465 -2.86 6.46 19.13
N GLU A 466 -3.12 5.80 20.25
CA GLU A 466 -4.48 5.66 20.77
C GLU A 466 -5.13 7.01 21.13
N HIS A 467 -4.35 7.94 21.71
CA HIS A 467 -4.84 9.27 22.05
C HIS A 467 -5.20 10.11 20.81
N SER A 468 -4.40 10.05 19.73
CA SER A 468 -4.71 10.76 18.49
C SER A 468 -5.88 10.12 17.73
N MET A 469 -6.03 8.79 17.82
CA MET A 469 -7.15 8.07 17.21
C MET A 469 -8.48 8.34 17.93
N ASP A 470 -8.46 8.44 19.27
CA ASP A 470 -9.66 8.80 20.04
C ASP A 470 -10.16 10.22 19.69
N GLU A 471 -9.30 11.16 19.31
CA GLU A 471 -9.71 12.52 18.89
C GLU A 471 -10.69 12.52 17.71
N PHE A 472 -10.60 11.55 16.79
CA PHE A 472 -11.56 11.41 15.69
C PHE A 472 -12.97 10.99 16.14
N PHE A 473 -13.10 10.41 17.33
CA PHE A 473 -14.35 9.87 17.86
C PHE A 473 -14.84 10.60 19.13
N ASN A 474 -14.08 11.57 19.64
CA ASN A 474 -14.33 12.22 20.94
C ASN A 474 -15.61 13.06 20.99
N ASP A 475 -16.13 13.54 19.86
CA ASP A 475 -17.40 14.28 19.80
C ASP A 475 -18.65 13.37 19.82
N GLU A 476 -18.49 12.05 19.62
CA GLU A 476 -19.63 11.11 19.44
C GLU A 476 -19.88 10.20 20.65
N ASP A 477 -18.96 10.18 21.62
CA ASP A 477 -19.03 9.36 22.84
C ASP A 477 -19.65 10.12 24.04
N SER A 478 -20.33 11.26 23.83
CA SER A 478 -21.01 11.96 24.93
C SER A 478 -22.10 11.06 25.53
N ASP A 479 -21.76 10.42 26.65
CA ASP A 479 -22.63 9.59 27.46
C ASP A 479 -23.87 10.41 27.89
N GLU A 480 -25.04 10.17 27.29
CA GLU A 480 -26.32 10.40 27.96
C GLU A 480 -26.49 9.28 29.00
N ASP A 481 -25.74 9.42 30.10
CA ASP A 481 -26.03 8.76 31.36
C ASP A 481 -27.02 9.66 32.13
N THR A 482 -28.24 9.80 31.59
CA THR A 482 -29.38 10.34 32.36
C THR A 482 -30.25 9.18 32.78
N THR A 483 -29.93 8.68 33.97
CA THR A 483 -30.79 8.01 34.95
C THR A 483 -32.24 7.77 34.53
N ASP A 484 -32.65 6.51 34.63
CA ASP A 484 -34.02 6.07 34.87
C ASP A 484 -34.81 7.09 35.70
N LYS A 485 -35.80 7.72 35.06
CA LYS A 485 -36.99 8.19 35.75
C LYS A 485 -38.19 7.62 35.04
N GLU A 486 -38.84 6.74 35.77
CA GLU A 486 -40.21 6.30 35.59
C GLU A 486 -41.11 7.48 35.19
N GLU A 487 -41.93 7.28 34.16
CA GLU A 487 -43.28 7.84 34.11
C GLU A 487 -44.14 6.90 33.26
N GLU A 488 -44.76 5.93 33.94
CA GLU A 488 -46.08 5.44 33.55
C GLU A 488 -47.07 6.60 33.73
N GLN A 489 -47.81 6.99 32.68
CA GLN A 489 -49.26 7.21 32.84
C GLN A 489 -50.04 7.21 31.51
N ASP A 490 -51.19 6.54 31.58
CA ASP A 490 -52.23 6.27 30.58
C ASP A 490 -52.93 7.48 29.92
N ASP A 491 -53.48 7.18 28.73
CA ASP A 491 -54.75 7.60 28.10
C ASP A 491 -55.35 9.00 28.39
N HIS A 492 -55.50 9.83 27.34
CA HIS A 492 -56.80 10.04 26.65
C HIS A 492 -56.74 11.14 25.56
N ALA A 493 -57.62 10.96 24.58
CA ALA A 493 -57.88 11.73 23.36
C ALA A 493 -58.06 13.26 23.47
N ILE A 494 -57.81 13.99 22.36
CA ILE A 494 -58.83 14.66 21.51
C ILE A 494 -58.16 15.44 20.37
N ALA A 495 -58.82 15.42 19.21
CA ALA A 495 -58.44 16.01 17.93
C ALA A 495 -58.32 17.55 17.91
N ALA A 496 -57.46 18.06 17.03
CA ALA A 496 -57.75 19.26 16.24
C ALA A 496 -56.90 19.32 14.96
N THR A 497 -57.61 19.34 13.83
CA THR A 497 -57.16 19.66 12.47
C THR A 497 -56.67 21.10 12.32
N THR A 498 -55.58 21.30 11.59
CA THR A 498 -55.46 22.40 10.60
C THR A 498 -54.55 21.96 9.46
N GLY A 499 -55.13 21.84 8.26
CA GLY A 499 -54.39 21.60 7.04
C GLY A 499 -53.80 22.88 6.45
N SER A 500 -52.75 22.70 5.65
CA SER A 500 -52.38 23.61 4.58
C SER A 500 -51.64 22.82 3.50
N ASN A 501 -52.39 22.49 2.45
CA ASN A 501 -51.89 21.99 1.18
C ASN A 501 -51.01 23.04 0.48
N LYS A 502 -49.90 22.60 -0.11
CA LYS A 502 -49.55 22.92 -1.51
C LYS A 502 -48.58 21.89 -2.09
N SER A 503 -49.11 21.16 -3.08
CA SER A 503 -48.49 20.51 -4.26
C SER A 503 -46.99 20.76 -4.49
N GLY A 504 -46.15 19.81 -4.87
CA GLY A 504 -46.39 18.61 -5.66
C GLY A 504 -45.39 18.59 -6.83
N GLY A 505 -44.47 17.62 -6.83
CA GLY A 505 -43.50 17.40 -7.91
C GLY A 505 -43.00 15.97 -7.88
N LEU A 506 -43.61 15.12 -8.69
CA LEU A 506 -43.36 13.68 -8.81
C LEU A 506 -41.91 13.35 -9.19
N ARG A 507 -41.14 12.71 -8.30
CA ARG A 507 -39.95 11.89 -8.66
C ARG A 507 -39.72 10.67 -7.75
N GLY A 508 -40.75 10.17 -7.07
CA GLY A 508 -40.74 8.81 -6.53
C GLY A 508 -41.57 7.94 -7.45
N TRP A 509 -41.00 6.85 -7.99
CA TRP A 509 -41.66 5.59 -8.44
C TRP A 509 -40.78 4.70 -9.35
N LYS A 510 -39.44 4.85 -9.36
CA LYS A 510 -38.54 3.94 -10.10
C LYS A 510 -37.81 2.87 -9.27
N VAL A 511 -38.03 2.77 -7.96
CA VAL A 511 -37.31 1.79 -7.10
C VAL A 511 -38.21 0.64 -6.59
N LEU A 512 -39.52 0.70 -6.82
CA LEU A 512 -40.46 -0.33 -6.33
C LEU A 512 -40.58 -1.59 -7.23
N ILE A 513 -39.89 -1.65 -8.37
CA ILE A 513 -39.97 -2.81 -9.28
C ILE A 513 -38.81 -3.81 -9.07
N THR A 514 -37.70 -3.40 -8.43
CA THR A 514 -36.57 -4.33 -8.17
C THR A 514 -36.80 -5.20 -6.92
N ALA A 515 -37.56 -4.71 -5.94
CA ALA A 515 -37.89 -5.47 -4.73
C ALA A 515 -38.95 -6.57 -4.97
N ALA A 516 -39.85 -6.40 -5.94
CA ALA A 516 -40.89 -7.38 -6.26
C ALA A 516 -40.34 -8.60 -7.05
N CYS A 517 -39.26 -8.44 -7.82
CA CYS A 517 -38.59 -9.55 -8.49
C CYS A 517 -37.82 -10.47 -7.53
N PHE A 518 -37.55 -10.02 -6.29
CA PHE A 518 -36.84 -10.79 -5.27
C PHE A 518 -37.71 -11.91 -4.64
N PHE A 519 -39.03 -11.72 -4.56
CA PHE A 519 -39.94 -12.69 -3.92
C PHE A 519 -40.51 -13.75 -4.87
N LEU A 520 -40.55 -13.48 -6.18
CA LEU A 520 -41.09 -14.43 -7.17
C LEU A 520 -40.05 -15.46 -7.67
N THR A 521 -38.77 -15.12 -7.69
CA THR A 521 -37.71 -16.07 -8.11
C THR A 521 -37.38 -17.08 -7.01
N LEU A 522 -37.39 -16.67 -5.74
CA LEU A 522 -37.15 -17.58 -4.60
C LEU A 522 -38.27 -18.62 -4.42
N SER A 523 -39.52 -18.25 -4.72
CA SER A 523 -40.68 -19.15 -4.65
C SER A 523 -40.77 -20.13 -5.85
N LEU A 524 -40.18 -19.79 -7.00
CA LEU A 524 -40.07 -20.69 -8.16
C LEU A 524 -38.89 -21.67 -8.07
N ILE A 525 -37.75 -21.23 -7.52
CA ILE A 525 -36.56 -22.09 -7.33
C ILE A 525 -36.79 -23.13 -6.22
N THR A 526 -37.49 -22.77 -5.15
CA THR A 526 -37.86 -23.73 -4.10
C THR A 526 -38.88 -24.77 -4.58
N ARG A 527 -39.81 -24.41 -5.48
CA ARG A 527 -40.78 -25.37 -6.07
C ARG A 527 -40.16 -26.31 -7.11
N SER A 528 -39.19 -25.87 -7.91
CA SER A 528 -38.53 -26.73 -8.92
C SER A 528 -37.58 -27.75 -8.26
N SER A 529 -36.88 -27.35 -7.20
CA SER A 529 -36.02 -28.20 -6.36
C SER A 529 -36.79 -29.34 -5.67
N LEU A 530 -37.96 -29.04 -5.09
CA LEU A 530 -38.84 -30.04 -4.47
C LEU A 530 -39.46 -31.01 -5.50
N SER A 531 -39.76 -30.53 -6.71
CA SER A 531 -40.27 -31.39 -7.79
C SER A 531 -39.21 -32.34 -8.36
N GLN A 532 -37.94 -31.93 -8.41
CA GLN A 532 -36.85 -32.80 -8.89
C GLN A 532 -36.41 -33.83 -7.84
N ARG A 533 -36.46 -33.50 -6.54
CA ARG A 533 -36.19 -34.47 -5.46
C ARG A 533 -37.24 -35.59 -5.38
N LYS A 534 -38.53 -35.30 -5.61
CA LYS A 534 -39.57 -36.35 -5.67
C LYS A 534 -39.46 -37.26 -6.91
N LYS A 535 -38.97 -36.77 -8.04
CA LYS A 535 -38.81 -37.58 -9.27
C LYS A 535 -37.57 -38.50 -9.24
N ARG A 536 -36.54 -38.18 -8.44
CA ARG A 536 -35.34 -39.03 -8.28
C ARG A 536 -35.50 -40.15 -7.25
N GLN A 537 -36.46 -40.07 -6.33
CA GLN A 537 -36.75 -41.14 -5.37
C GLN A 537 -37.70 -42.24 -5.90
N SER A 538 -38.36 -42.03 -7.05
CA SER A 538 -39.29 -43.03 -7.62
C SER A 538 -38.68 -43.93 -8.71
N THR A 539 -37.41 -43.74 -9.09
CA THR A 539 -36.76 -44.50 -10.18
C THR A 539 -35.60 -45.39 -9.73
N SER A 540 -35.46 -45.69 -8.43
CA SER A 540 -34.42 -46.62 -7.92
C SER A 540 -34.98 -47.88 -7.23
N ARG A 541 -36.23 -48.24 -7.51
CA ARG A 541 -36.78 -49.57 -7.18
C ARG A 541 -37.48 -50.12 -8.42
N GLY A 542 -36.81 -51.05 -9.08
CA GLY A 542 -37.25 -51.78 -10.27
C GLY A 542 -36.15 -52.74 -10.65
#